data_AF-A0A699ZIC9-F1
#
_entry.id   AF-A0A699ZIC9-F1
#
_cell.length_a   1.000
_cell.length_b   1.000
_cell.length_c   1.000
_cell.angle_alpha   90.00
_cell.angle_beta   90.00
_cell.angle_gamma   90.00
#
_symmetry.space_group_name_H-M   'P 1'
#
loop_
_entity.id
_entity.type
_entity.pdbx_description
1 polymer ?
#
loop_
_entity_poly.entity_id
_entity_poly.type
_entity_poly.pdbx_seq_one_letter_code
_entity_poly.pdbx_strand_id
1 'polypeptide(L)'
;MTRHGARVLLVECVCADEATWRARLEQRNALQPPAACHKPASWAELTSLINSYEGCWAWNQALPDLPQLRVDTAAVDIQAAVAMVVHFVAQQCSATGQ
;
A
#
# COMPACT_ATOMS: atom_id res chain seq x y z
N MET A 1 -23.93 1.14 -11.53
CA MET A 1 -23.90 -0.02 -10.61
C MET A 1 -22.79 -0.96 -11.05
N THR A 2 -21.91 -1.39 -10.14
CA THR A 2 -20.87 -2.38 -10.46
C THR A 2 -21.53 -3.70 -10.86
N ARG A 3 -20.99 -4.42 -11.85
CA ARG A 3 -21.56 -5.67 -12.41
C ARG A 3 -21.92 -6.74 -11.36
N HIS A 4 -21.33 -6.65 -10.17
CA HIS A 4 -21.49 -7.62 -9.10
C HIS A 4 -22.06 -7.04 -7.80
N GLY A 5 -22.53 -5.77 -7.79
CA GLY A 5 -23.03 -5.11 -6.58
C GLY A 5 -21.98 -4.88 -5.48
N ALA A 6 -20.70 -5.17 -5.76
CA ALA A 6 -19.59 -4.96 -4.86
C ALA A 6 -19.19 -3.48 -4.79
N ARG A 7 -18.74 -3.05 -3.61
CA ARG A 7 -18.12 -1.75 -3.40
C ARG A 7 -16.61 -1.90 -3.41
N VAL A 8 -15.94 -0.99 -4.09
CA VAL A 8 -14.48 -0.95 -4.16
C VAL A 8 -14.00 0.20 -3.29
N LEU A 9 -13.00 -0.07 -2.45
CA LEU A 9 -12.33 0.90 -1.60
C LEU A 9 -10.84 0.84 -1.93
N LEU A 10 -10.16 1.99 -1.92
CA LEU A 10 -8.72 2.06 -2.14
C LEU A 10 -8.01 2.25 -0.80
N VAL A 11 -7.08 1.36 -0.46
CA VAL A 11 -6.19 1.51 0.70
C VAL A 11 -4.76 1.55 0.19
N GLU A 12 -4.13 2.72 0.27
CA GLU A 12 -2.74 2.91 -0.15
C GLU A 12 -1.81 2.83 1.05
N CYS A 13 -1.03 1.75 1.13
CA CYS A 13 0.08 1.66 2.06
C CYS A 13 1.28 2.41 1.49
N VAL A 14 1.70 3.46 2.18
CA VAL A 14 2.90 4.21 1.82
C VAL A 14 3.97 4.08 2.90
N CYS A 15 5.21 4.36 2.52
CA CYS A 15 6.31 4.58 3.44
C CYS A 15 6.89 5.94 3.06
N ALA A 16 6.38 7.01 3.68
CA ALA A 16 6.73 8.37 3.26
C ALA A 16 8.20 8.71 3.59
N ASP A 17 8.78 8.05 4.58
CA ASP A 17 10.21 8.09 4.88
C ASP A 17 10.99 7.07 4.06
N GLU A 18 11.71 7.55 3.05
CA GLU A 18 12.57 6.75 2.17
C GLU A 18 13.67 6.02 2.96
N ALA A 19 14.25 6.65 3.98
CA ALA A 19 15.33 6.05 4.75
C ALA A 19 14.84 4.80 5.49
N THR A 20 13.67 4.91 6.13
CA THR A 20 12.98 3.77 6.74
C THR A 20 12.62 2.70 5.71
N TRP A 21 12.11 3.08 4.54
CA TRP A 21 11.77 2.12 3.50
C TRP A 21 12.99 1.33 3.02
N ARG A 22 14.08 2.04 2.71
CA ARG A 22 15.35 1.46 2.31
C ARG A 22 15.91 0.52 3.38
N ALA A 23 15.94 0.94 4.64
CA ALA A 23 16.44 0.12 5.73
C ALA A 23 15.63 -1.19 5.88
N ARG A 24 14.30 -1.13 5.78
CA ARG A 24 13.42 -2.30 5.85
C ARG A 24 13.64 -3.27 4.68
N LEU A 25 13.85 -2.76 3.47
CA LEU A 25 14.13 -3.57 2.28
C LEU A 25 15.43 -4.36 2.43
N GLU A 26 16.51 -3.68 2.80
CA GLU A 26 17.84 -4.28 2.94
C GLU A 26 17.87 -5.29 4.08
N GLN A 27 17.23 -4.98 5.22
CA GLN A 27 17.09 -5.89 6.34
C GLN A 27 16.30 -7.16 5.95
N ARG A 28 15.22 -7.02 5.17
CA ARG A 28 14.45 -8.16 4.67
C ARG A 28 15.32 -9.07 3.82
N ASN A 29 16.15 -8.51 2.94
CA ASN A 29 17.04 -9.31 2.09
C ASN A 29 18.09 -10.07 2.90
N ALA A 30 18.68 -9.45 3.92
CA ALA A 30 19.64 -10.10 4.81
C ALA A 30 19.07 -11.31 5.57
N LEU A 31 17.75 -11.33 5.78
CA LEU A 31 17.04 -12.41 6.48
C LEU A 31 16.44 -13.47 5.56
N GLN A 32 16.49 -13.29 4.23
CA GLN A 32 15.87 -14.19 3.27
C GLN A 32 16.87 -15.15 2.60
N PRO A 33 16.49 -16.41 2.37
CA PRO A 33 17.32 -17.34 1.60
C PRO A 33 17.45 -16.86 0.13
N PRO A 34 18.57 -17.16 -0.56
CA PRO A 34 18.87 -16.69 -1.92
C PRO A 34 17.83 -17.03 -3.01
N ALA A 35 16.85 -17.88 -2.71
CA ALA A 35 15.85 -18.36 -3.66
C ALA A 35 14.63 -17.42 -3.83
N ALA A 36 14.57 -16.27 -3.14
CA ALA A 36 13.49 -15.29 -3.27
C ALA A 36 13.61 -14.42 -4.54
N CYS A 37 13.82 -15.05 -5.70
CA CYS A 37 14.18 -14.41 -6.98
C CYS A 37 13.11 -13.46 -7.58
N HIS A 38 11.91 -13.33 -6.98
CA HIS A 38 10.81 -12.53 -7.53
C HIS A 38 10.59 -11.18 -6.83
N LYS A 39 11.40 -10.83 -5.82
CA LYS A 39 11.30 -9.53 -5.13
C LYS A 39 12.62 -8.77 -5.28
N PRO A 40 12.60 -7.44 -5.49
CA PRO A 40 13.81 -6.63 -5.53
C PRO A 40 14.62 -6.84 -4.25
N ALA A 41 15.89 -7.22 -4.36
CA ALA A 41 16.76 -7.55 -3.23
C ALA A 41 17.50 -6.33 -2.66
N SER A 42 17.59 -5.25 -3.44
CA SER A 42 18.29 -4.01 -3.06
C SER A 42 17.47 -2.77 -3.39
N TRP A 43 17.84 -1.65 -2.77
CA TRP A 43 17.24 -0.35 -3.06
C TRP A 43 17.33 0.01 -4.55
N ALA A 44 18.50 -0.21 -5.16
CA ALA A 44 18.71 0.09 -6.58
C ALA A 44 17.76 -0.69 -7.50
N GLU A 45 17.55 -1.98 -7.24
CA GLU A 45 16.59 -2.80 -7.99
C GLU A 45 15.15 -2.32 -7.78
N LEU A 46 14.78 -1.99 -6.54
CA LEU A 46 13.44 -1.50 -6.24
C LEU A 46 13.16 -0.17 -6.94
N THR A 47 14.09 0.78 -6.89
CA THR A 47 13.96 2.08 -7.57
C THR A 47 13.86 1.89 -9.08
N SER A 48 14.68 1.01 -9.67
CA SER A 48 14.59 0.67 -11.10
C SER A 48 13.22 0.12 -11.47
N LEU A 49 12.69 -0.81 -10.67
CA LEU A 49 11.36 -1.39 -10.87
C LEU A 49 10.25 -0.34 -10.78
N ILE A 50 10.29 0.51 -9.75
CA ILE A 50 9.32 1.61 -9.59
C ILE A 50 9.38 2.51 -10.81
N ASN A 51 10.57 2.97 -11.22
CA ASN A 51 10.70 3.84 -12.39
C ASN A 51 10.14 3.21 -13.68
N SER A 52 10.31 1.88 -13.86
CA SER A 52 9.79 1.17 -15.04
C SER A 52 8.26 1.14 -15.15
N TYR A 53 7.55 1.39 -14.05
CA TYR A 53 6.09 1.42 -14.03
C TYR A 53 5.50 2.79 -14.41
N GLU A 54 6.33 3.82 -14.61
CA GLU A 54 5.94 5.15 -15.12
C GLU A 54 4.71 5.79 -14.45
N GLY A 55 4.60 5.68 -13.13
CA GLY A 55 3.51 6.27 -12.35
C GLY A 55 2.20 5.48 -12.35
N CYS A 56 2.15 4.27 -12.93
CA CYS A 56 0.91 3.47 -12.97
C CYS A 56 0.40 3.04 -11.58
N TRP A 57 1.20 3.21 -10.53
CA TRP A 57 0.84 2.97 -9.14
C TRP A 57 0.11 4.14 -8.46
N ALA A 58 -0.07 5.28 -9.14
CA ALA A 58 -0.80 6.44 -8.64
C ALA A 58 -2.33 6.22 -8.67
N TRP A 59 -2.79 5.15 -8.02
CA TRP A 59 -4.18 4.71 -8.02
C TRP A 59 -5.11 5.78 -7.45
N ASN A 60 -4.67 6.52 -6.44
CA ASN A 60 -5.42 7.65 -5.89
C ASN A 60 -5.80 8.70 -6.94
N GLN A 61 -4.92 8.96 -7.91
CA GLN A 61 -5.15 9.88 -9.03
C GLN A 61 -5.98 9.24 -10.13
N ALA A 62 -5.77 7.94 -10.40
CA ALA A 62 -6.49 7.21 -11.44
C ALA A 62 -7.95 6.88 -11.06
N LEU A 63 -8.25 6.76 -9.76
CA LEU A 63 -9.55 6.36 -9.22
C LEU A 63 -10.07 7.36 -8.17
N PRO A 64 -10.20 8.66 -8.50
CA PRO A 64 -10.51 9.72 -7.53
C PRO A 64 -11.89 9.55 -6.88
N ASP A 65 -12.82 8.89 -7.56
CA ASP A 65 -14.21 8.70 -7.10
C ASP A 65 -14.39 7.56 -6.09
N LEU A 66 -13.37 6.72 -5.90
CA LEU A 66 -13.42 5.68 -4.87
C LEU A 66 -13.18 6.29 -3.49
N PRO A 67 -13.83 5.80 -2.42
CA PRO A 67 -13.40 6.12 -1.07
C PRO A 67 -11.96 5.61 -0.87
N GLN A 68 -11.09 6.46 -0.35
CA GLN A 68 -9.67 6.17 -0.21
C GLN A 68 -9.18 6.36 1.22
N LEU A 69 -8.25 5.51 1.63
CA LEU A 69 -7.46 5.68 2.85
C LEU A 69 -5.98 5.53 2.50
N ARG A 70 -5.19 6.54 2.84
CA ARG A 70 -3.73 6.47 2.77
C ARG A 70 -3.17 6.17 4.15
N VAL A 71 -2.37 5.10 4.27
CA VAL A 71 -1.76 4.66 5.53
C VAL A 71 -0.25 4.75 5.40
N ASP A 72 0.36 5.68 6.13
CA ASP A 72 1.82 5.76 6.20
C ASP A 72 2.38 4.77 7.23
N THR A 73 2.85 3.64 6.72
CA THR A 73 3.43 2.54 7.50
C THR A 73 4.80 2.86 8.10
N ALA A 74 5.38 4.02 7.80
CA ALA A 74 6.55 4.54 8.52
C ALA A 74 6.14 5.32 9.78
N ALA A 75 4.99 5.98 9.75
CA ALA A 75 4.53 6.89 10.80
C ALA A 75 3.74 6.20 11.92
N VAL A 76 3.22 5.00 11.67
CA VAL A 76 2.42 4.23 12.63
C VAL A 76 2.91 2.80 12.76
N ASP A 77 2.64 2.18 13.91
CA ASP A 77 2.86 0.75 14.07
C ASP A 77 1.78 -0.08 13.34
N ILE A 78 2.00 -1.39 13.28
CA ILE A 78 1.12 -2.31 12.56
C ILE A 78 -0.29 -2.39 13.15
N GLN A 79 -0.45 -2.26 14.47
CA GLN A 79 -1.76 -2.37 15.12
C GLN A 79 -2.59 -1.12 14.84
N ALA A 80 -1.96 0.05 14.91
CA ALA A 80 -2.57 1.31 14.51
C ALA A 80 -2.97 1.31 13.03
N ALA A 81 -2.09 0.86 12.12
CA ALA A 81 -2.40 0.73 10.71
C ALA A 81 -3.61 -0.18 10.45
N VAL A 82 -3.65 -1.36 11.10
CA VAL A 82 -4.78 -2.29 10.98
C VAL A 82 -6.07 -1.68 11.51
N ALA A 83 -6.02 -1.03 12.68
CA ALA A 83 -7.19 -0.37 13.25
C ALA A 83 -7.76 0.72 12.34
N MET A 84 -6.89 1.54 11.73
CA MET A 84 -7.30 2.55 10.74
C MET A 84 -8.04 1.94 9.55
N VAL A 85 -7.49 0.86 8.97
CA VAL A 85 -8.09 0.19 7.81
C VAL A 85 -9.43 -0.45 8.17
N VAL A 86 -9.50 -1.17 9.29
CA VAL A 86 -10.74 -1.82 9.74
C VAL A 86 -11.83 -0.79 10.02
N HIS A 87 -11.47 0.31 10.69
CA HIS A 87 -12.41 1.40 10.96
C HIS A 87 -12.93 2.04 9.66
N PHE A 88 -12.03 2.33 8.71
CA PHE A 88 -12.39 2.87 7.41
C PHE A 88 -13.35 1.94 6.65
N VAL A 89 -13.05 0.63 6.57
CA VAL A 89 -13.94 -0.34 5.92
C VAL A 89 -15.31 -0.38 6.60
N ALA A 90 -15.37 -0.39 7.94
CA ALA A 90 -16.62 -0.40 8.69
C ALA A 90 -17.48 0.85 8.40
N GLN A 91 -16.88 2.05 8.41
CA GLN A 91 -17.56 3.29 8.05
C GLN A 91 -18.17 3.23 6.66
N GLN A 92 -17.43 2.68 5.70
CA GLN A 92 -17.91 2.55 4.32
C GLN A 92 -19.08 1.58 4.25
N CYS A 93 -19.03 0.42 4.90
CA CYS A 93 -20.14 -0.53 4.95
C CYS A 93 -21.42 0.06 5.58
N SER A 94 -21.29 0.86 6.65
CA SER A 94 -22.42 1.47 7.36
C SER A 94 -23.06 2.66 6.65
N ALA A 95 -22.38 3.31 5.69
CA ALA A 95 -22.92 4.43 4.93
C ALA A 95 -24.10 4.07 3.99
N THR A 96 -24.57 2.82 4.00
CA THR A 96 -25.62 2.29 3.11
C THR A 96 -27.04 2.50 3.66
N GLY A 97 -27.28 3.54 4.47
CA GLY A 97 -28.52 3.73 5.25
C GLY A 97 -29.20 5.10 5.15
N GLN A 98 -28.84 5.95 4.18
CA GLN A 98 -29.53 7.22 3.92
C GLN A 98 -29.87 7.34 2.43
#